data_AF-A0A6P1DVQ1-F1
#
_entry.id   AF-A0A6P1DVQ1-F1
#
_cell.length_a   1.000
_cell.length_b   1.000
_cell.length_c   1.000
_cell.angle_alpha   90.00
_cell.angle_beta   90.00
_cell.angle_gamma   90.00
#
_symmetry.space_group_name_H-M   'P 1'
#
loop_
_entity.id
_entity.type
_entity.pdbx_description
1 polymer ?
#
loop_
_entity_poly.entity_id
_entity_poly.type
_entity_poly.pdbx_seq_one_letter_code
_entity_poly.pdbx_strand_id
1 'polypeptide(L)' 'MKPACPLCCGGDQRQGSTTFTADLGFGVVVVRHVPAQICDQCGEEWLHDDIAETLEAIVADAHARHSLVDVREWRDQAA' A
#
# COMPACT_ATOMS: atom_id res chain seq x y z
N MET A 1 13.51 7.30 -16.33
CA MET A 1 12.90 6.20 -17.10
C MET A 1 11.82 5.59 -16.22
N LYS A 2 10.58 5.42 -16.69
CA LYS A 2 9.53 4.79 -15.88
C LYS A 2 9.77 3.28 -15.87
N PRO A 3 9.61 2.58 -14.73
CA PRO A 3 9.79 1.15 -14.70
C PRO A 3 8.68 0.48 -15.53
N ALA A 4 9.08 -0.45 -16.38
CA ALA A 4 8.13 -1.30 -17.10
C ALA A 4 7.44 -2.24 -16.10
N CYS A 5 6.17 -2.55 -16.32
CA CYS A 5 5.48 -3.56 -15.53
C CYS A 5 6.05 -4.96 -15.86
N PRO A 6 6.51 -5.73 -14.87
CA PRO A 6 7.02 -7.08 -15.12
C PRO A 6 5.90 -8.10 -15.38
N LEU A 7 4.65 -7.79 -15.02
CA LEU A 7 3.51 -8.71 -15.15
C LEU A 7 2.77 -8.57 -16.47
N CYS A 8 2.68 -7.35 -17.03
CA CYS A 8 2.08 -7.14 -18.34
C CYS A 8 3.13 -6.71 -19.37
N CYS A 9 3.14 -7.38 -20.53
CA CYS A 9 4.03 -7.04 -21.62
C CYS A 9 3.61 -5.70 -22.25
N GLY A 10 4.20 -4.59 -21.80
CA GLY A 10 4.09 -3.28 -22.45
C GLY A 10 3.41 -2.16 -21.65
N GLY A 11 3.04 -2.40 -20.40
CA GLY A 11 2.54 -1.33 -19.52
C GLY A 11 3.67 -0.58 -18.81
N ASP A 12 3.51 0.73 -18.68
CA ASP A 12 4.42 1.58 -17.90
C ASP A 12 3.83 1.81 -16.50
N GLN A 13 4.69 1.76 -15.50
CA GLN A 13 4.30 2.15 -14.15
C GLN A 13 4.25 3.67 -14.03
N ARG A 14 3.18 4.19 -13.41
CA ARG A 14 2.99 5.62 -13.15
C ARG A 14 2.73 5.84 -11.66
N GLN A 15 3.23 6.95 -11.14
CA GLN A 15 2.88 7.37 -9.78
C GLN A 15 1.36 7.54 -9.64
N GLY A 16 0.84 6.98 -8.56
CA GLY A 16 -0.56 7.05 -8.18
C GLY A 16 -0.72 6.79 -6.69
N SER A 17 -1.95 6.60 -6.27
CA SER A 17 -2.28 6.23 -4.89
C SER A 17 -3.23 5.04 -4.89
N THR A 18 -3.05 4.14 -3.94
CA THR A 18 -3.91 2.97 -3.76
C THR A 18 -4.47 2.87 -2.33
N THR A 19 -5.32 1.88 -2.09
CA THR A 19 -5.80 1.51 -0.76
C THR A 19 -5.20 0.17 -0.39
N PHE A 20 -4.35 0.16 0.62
CA PHE A 20 -3.79 -1.05 1.20
C PHE A 20 -4.77 -1.64 2.22
N THR A 21 -5.00 -2.94 2.16
CA THR A 21 -5.80 -3.67 3.14
C THR A 21 -5.05 -4.87 3.67
N ALA A 22 -5.12 -5.09 5.00
CA ALA A 22 -4.52 -6.24 5.65
C ALA A 22 -5.54 -6.89 6.59
N ASP A 23 -5.67 -8.21 6.47
CA ASP A 23 -6.46 -9.04 7.36
C ASP A 23 -5.59 -9.54 8.52
N LEU A 24 -6.05 -9.34 9.75
CA LEU A 24 -5.36 -9.73 10.99
C LEU A 24 -5.85 -11.10 11.52
N GLY A 25 -6.75 -11.78 10.81
CA GLY A 25 -7.49 -12.96 11.23
C GLY A 25 -8.66 -12.67 12.18
N PHE A 26 -8.52 -11.69 13.07
CA PHE A 26 -9.58 -11.24 13.99
C PHE A 26 -10.14 -9.85 13.66
N GLY A 27 -9.51 -9.14 12.73
CA GLY A 27 -9.85 -7.77 12.37
C GLY A 27 -9.23 -7.36 11.04
N VAL A 28 -9.50 -6.14 10.60
CA VAL A 28 -9.01 -5.61 9.32
C VAL A 28 -8.42 -4.23 9.48
N VAL A 29 -7.32 -3.99 8.77
CA VAL A 29 -6.68 -2.69 8.62
C VAL A 29 -6.86 -2.20 7.19
N VAL A 30 -7.27 -0.95 7.03
CA VAL A 30 -7.44 -0.28 5.74
C VAL A 30 -6.66 1.02 5.77
N VAL A 31 -5.66 1.17 4.91
CA VAL A 31 -4.88 2.41 4.75
C VAL A 31 -5.15 2.97 3.36
N ARG A 32 -5.73 4.16 3.30
CA ARG A 32 -6.14 4.82 2.05
C ARG A 32 -5.09 5.81 1.56
N HIS A 33 -5.11 6.10 0.26
CA HIS A 33 -4.22 7.07 -0.39
C HIS A 33 -2.72 6.76 -0.24
N VAL A 34 -2.36 5.48 -0.17
CA VAL A 34 -0.98 5.00 -0.10
C VAL A 34 -0.27 5.27 -1.42
N PRO A 35 0.86 5.99 -1.44
CA PRO A 35 1.65 6.21 -2.65
C PRO A 35 2.12 4.87 -3.25
N ALA A 36 1.85 4.68 -4.53
CA ALA A 36 2.23 3.48 -5.26
C ALA A 36 2.60 3.81 -6.71
N GLN A 37 3.36 2.91 -7.33
CA GLN A 37 3.52 2.87 -8.77
C GLN A 37 2.44 1.94 -9.33
N ILE A 38 1.52 2.48 -10.12
CA ILE A 38 0.40 1.75 -10.69
C ILE A 38 0.63 1.55 -12.17
N CYS A 39 0.52 0.31 -12.64
CA CYS A 39 0.58 0.02 -14.06
C CYS A 39 -0.66 0.58 -14.78
N ASP A 40 -0.45 1.30 -15.88
CA ASP A 40 -1.52 1.91 -16.66
C ASP A 40 -2.35 0.94 -17.51
N GLN A 41 -1.90 -0.31 -17.67
CA GLN A 41 -2.60 -1.35 -18.42
C GLN A 41 -3.30 -2.37 -17.51
N CYS A 42 -2.57 -3.02 -16.59
CA CYS A 42 -3.14 -4.07 -15.75
C CYS A 42 -3.66 -3.57 -14.39
N GLY A 43 -3.30 -2.36 -13.98
CA GLY A 43 -3.68 -1.81 -12.67
C GLY A 43 -2.89 -2.36 -11.49
N GLU A 44 -1.85 -3.18 -11.73
CA GLU A 44 -0.99 -3.69 -10.68
C GLU A 44 -0.31 -2.55 -9.92
N GLU A 45 -0.32 -2.65 -8.60
CA GLU A 45 0.29 -1.69 -7.69
C GLU A 45 1.64 -2.19 -7.18
N TRP A 46 2.62 -1.29 -7.15
CA TRP A 46 3.96 -1.56 -6.65
C TRP A 46 4.28 -0.53 -5.58
N LEU A 47 4.53 -1.02 -4.37
CA LEU A 47 4.90 -0.22 -3.22
C LEU A 47 6.43 -0.19 -3.10
N HIS A 48 6.97 0.98 -2.78
CA HIS A 48 8.38 1.11 -2.44
C HIS A 48 8.64 0.55 -1.04
N ASP A 49 9.88 0.12 -0.79
CA ASP A 49 10.29 -0.53 0.46
C ASP A 49 10.00 0.35 1.70
N ASP A 50 10.20 1.66 1.62
CA ASP A 50 9.91 2.63 2.69
C ASP A 50 8.40 2.73 3.02
N ILE A 51 7.57 2.70 1.98
CA ILE A 51 6.12 2.66 2.11
C ILE A 51 5.68 1.34 2.76
N ALA A 52 6.24 0.22 2.30
CA ALA A 52 5.94 -1.11 2.83
C ALA A 52 6.32 -1.23 4.31
N GLU A 53 7.52 -0.77 4.71
CA GLU A 53 7.97 -0.74 6.10
C GLU A 53 7.00 0.04 7.01
N THR A 54 6.51 1.19 6.53
CA THR A 54 5.53 2.00 7.27
C THR A 54 4.18 1.30 7.39
N LEU A 55 3.71 0.63 6.34
CA LEU A 55 2.46 -0.15 6.38
C LEU A 55 2.57 -1.32 7.35
N GLU A 56 3.70 -2.04 7.35
CA GLU A 56 3.95 -3.12 8.30
C GLU A 56 3.91 -2.63 9.74
N ALA A 57 4.48 -1.45 10.04
CA ALA A 57 4.40 -0.85 11.36
C ALA A 57 2.94 -0.52 11.76
N ILE A 58 2.12 -0.01 10.83
CA ILE A 58 0.70 0.26 11.08
C ILE A 58 -0.06 -1.04 11.38
N VAL A 59 0.19 -2.10 10.60
CA VAL A 59 -0.43 -3.42 10.79
C VAL A 59 -0.03 -4.02 12.14
N ALA A 60 1.25 -3.95 12.50
CA ALA A 60 1.76 -4.43 13.78
C ALA A 60 1.13 -3.69 14.98
N ASP A 61 1.01 -2.37 14.88
CA ASP A 61 0.33 -1.55 15.91
C ASP A 61 -1.16 -1.89 16.04
N ALA A 62 -1.87 -2.03 14.92
CA ALA A 62 -3.28 -2.43 14.92
C ALA A 62 -3.49 -3.84 15.49
N HIS A 63 -2.58 -4.76 15.18
CA HIS A 63 -2.56 -6.11 15.73
C HIS A 63 -2.33 -6.10 17.24
N ALA A 64 -1.33 -5.36 17.72
CA ALA A 64 -1.00 -5.24 19.14
C ALA A 64 -2.16 -4.64 19.96
N ARG A 65 -2.92 -3.70 19.38
CA ARG A 65 -4.11 -3.11 20.00
C ARG A 65 -5.36 -3.98 19.88
N HIS A 66 -5.29 -5.12 19.20
CA HIS A 66 -6.43 -6.01 18.94
C HIS A 66 -7.60 -5.27 18.25
N SER A 67 -7.27 -4.42 17.28
CA SER A 67 -8.26 -3.62 16.55
C SER A 67 -9.12 -4.50 15.64
N LEU A 68 -10.44 -4.48 15.81
CA LEU A 68 -11.35 -5.20 14.90
C LEU A 68 -11.44 -4.52 13.53
N VAL A 69 -11.44 -3.20 13.50
CA VAL A 69 -11.43 -2.38 12.28
C VAL A 69 -10.57 -1.15 12.54
N ASP A 70 -9.50 -0.97 11.75
CA ASP A 70 -8.66 0.23 11.78
C ASP A 70 -8.61 0.84 10.36
N VAL A 71 -9.20 2.03 10.20
CA VAL A 71 -9.19 2.75 8.91
C VAL A 71 -8.37 4.01 9.07
N ARG A 72 -7.32 4.14 8.27
CA ARG A 72 -6.40 5.29 8.29
C ARG A 72 -6.24 5.90 6.92
N GLU A 73 -6.01 7.20 6.91
CA GLU A 73 -5.51 7.92 5.74
C GLU A 73 -3.99 7.88 5.76
N TRP A 74 -3.35 7.66 4.61
CA TRP A 74 -1.91 7.76 4.49
C TRP A 74 -1.46 9.17 4.84
N ARG A 75 -0.48 9.25 5.73
CA ARG A 75 0.20 10.49 6.08
C ARG A 75 1.67 10.21 5.93
N ASP A 76 2.32 10.85 4.96
CA ASP A 76 3.77 10.84 4.87
C ASP A 76 4.33 11.32 6.20
N GLN A 77 4.94 10.39 6.93
CA GLN A 77 5.78 10.71 8.07
C GLN A 77 7.21 10.97 7.56
N ALA A 78 7.33 11.85 6.57
CA ALA A 78 8.61 12.44 6.18
C ALA A 78 8.74 13.78 6.93
N ALA A 79 9.32 13.72 8.12
CA ALA A 79 9.90 14.86 8.82
C ALA A 79 11.43 14.82 8.63
#